data_AF-A0AA88RNF6-F1
#
_entry.id   AF-A0AA88RNF6-F1
#
_cell.length_a   1.000
_cell.length_b   1.000
_cell.length_c   1.000
_cell.angle_alpha   90.00
_cell.angle_beta   90.00
_cell.angle_gamma   90.00
#
_symmetry.space_group_name_H-M   'P 1'
#
loop_
_entity.id
_entity.type
_entity.pdbx_description
1 polymer ?
#
loop_
_entity_poly.entity_id
_entity_poly.type
_entity_poly.pdbx_seq_one_letter_code
_entity_poly.pdbx_strand_id
1 'polypeptide(L)'
;MYRSGAVMAWNVFKFCTALRGLGSIMILLVLGVVGVTYYAVVLTNYGPALTEGGLESVTALVVLILFHCLLVMLLWSYFSVVFTDPGGVPPNWRPAVDEERGDADPLTGPEYGAVGADPANTGIRYCRKCNQLKPPRCHHCSVCGRCVLKMDHHCVWVVNCVGALNYKYFLLFLFYTLLETTLVTLSLLPHFIAFFSDEEIPGTPGTLATTFLAFVLNLAFALSVMGFSIMHISSVAANTTTIEAYEKKTTPKWRYDLGRKRNFEQVFGMDKGYWFIPAYSEEDLRRMPALQGLEYPSKPELDAQEF
;
A
#
# COMPACT_ATOMS: atom_id res chain seq x y z
N MET A 1 -52.89 -18.25 13.73
CA MET A 1 -51.58 -18.14 14.43
C MET A 1 -50.47 -18.27 13.41
N TYR A 2 -49.89 -17.16 12.95
CA TYR A 2 -48.62 -17.17 12.21
C TYR A 2 -47.78 -16.02 12.77
N ARG A 3 -46.67 -16.39 13.44
CA ARG A 3 -45.80 -15.46 14.16
C ARG A 3 -45.04 -14.60 13.14
N SER A 4 -45.20 -13.29 13.27
CA SER A 4 -44.38 -12.28 12.60
C SER A 4 -42.96 -12.35 13.17
N GLY A 5 -42.03 -12.90 12.39
CA GLY A 5 -40.61 -12.89 12.69
C GLY A 5 -39.99 -11.61 12.13
N ALA A 6 -39.99 -10.53 12.92
CA ALA A 6 -39.16 -9.37 12.65
C ALA A 6 -37.69 -9.79 12.79
N VAL A 7 -37.09 -10.27 11.70
CA VAL A 7 -35.64 -10.36 11.60
C VAL A 7 -35.14 -8.92 11.56
N MET A 8 -34.58 -8.49 12.68
CA MET A 8 -33.84 -7.24 12.81
C MET A 8 -32.74 -7.23 11.74
N ALA A 9 -33.04 -6.64 10.58
CA ALA A 9 -32.04 -6.22 9.63
C ALA A 9 -31.24 -5.13 10.32
N TRP A 10 -30.22 -5.54 11.08
CA TRP A 10 -29.17 -4.68 11.57
C TRP A 10 -28.68 -3.90 10.35
N ASN A 11 -29.01 -2.61 10.32
CA ASN A 11 -28.76 -1.74 9.18
C ASN A 11 -27.27 -1.78 8.83
N VAL A 12 -26.90 -2.60 7.83
CA VAL A 12 -25.56 -2.67 7.26
C VAL A 12 -25.09 -1.26 6.84
N PHE A 13 -26.03 -0.40 6.44
CA PHE A 13 -25.80 1.02 6.14
C PHE A 13 -25.42 1.88 7.37
N LYS A 14 -25.95 1.60 8.57
CA LYS A 14 -25.51 2.27 9.81
C LYS A 14 -24.11 1.81 10.22
N PHE A 15 -23.80 0.53 10.02
CA PHE A 15 -22.45 -0.01 10.25
C PHE A 15 -21.43 0.62 9.28
N CYS A 16 -21.78 0.83 8.00
CA CYS A 16 -20.92 1.56 7.05
C CYS A 16 -20.63 3.02 7.44
N THR A 17 -21.58 3.72 8.09
CA THR A 17 -21.37 5.11 8.52
C THR A 17 -20.50 5.18 9.79
N ALA A 18 -20.71 4.25 10.74
CA ALA A 18 -19.81 4.06 11.88
C ALA A 18 -18.40 3.65 11.45
N LEU A 19 -18.27 2.78 10.42
CA LEU A 19 -16.97 2.41 9.83
C LEU A 19 -16.27 3.59 9.14
N ARG A 20 -17.03 4.50 8.50
CA ARG A 20 -16.46 5.74 7.93
C ARG A 20 -15.95 6.68 9.04
N GLY A 21 -16.67 6.78 10.17
CA GLY A 21 -16.19 7.50 11.35
C GLY A 21 -14.97 6.85 12.01
N LEU A 22 -14.92 5.51 12.09
CA LEU A 22 -13.75 4.73 12.51
C LEU A 22 -12.55 4.90 11.58
N GLY A 23 -12.79 5.10 10.29
CA GLY A 23 -11.76 5.42 9.32
C GLY A 23 -10.98 6.69 9.69
N SER A 24 -11.69 7.78 9.98
CA SER A 24 -11.05 9.03 10.43
C SER A 24 -10.22 8.83 11.71
N ILE A 25 -10.60 7.92 12.60
CA ILE A 25 -9.83 7.60 13.81
C ILE A 25 -8.46 6.99 13.46
N MET A 26 -8.37 6.13 12.45
CA MET A 26 -7.09 5.54 12.05
C MET A 26 -6.12 6.57 11.47
N ILE A 27 -6.62 7.52 10.68
CA ILE A 27 -5.79 8.63 10.17
C ILE A 27 -5.30 9.50 11.33
N LEU A 28 -6.19 9.85 12.26
CA LEU A 28 -5.82 10.62 13.45
C LEU A 28 -4.81 9.87 14.33
N LEU A 29 -4.92 8.55 14.45
CA LEU A 29 -3.95 7.73 15.17
C LEU A 29 -2.57 7.78 14.51
N VAL A 30 -2.49 7.63 13.18
CA VAL A 30 -1.22 7.75 12.44
C VAL A 30 -0.61 9.13 12.65
N LEU A 31 -1.39 10.19 12.49
CA LEU A 31 -0.92 11.57 12.72
C LEU A 31 -0.52 11.82 14.18
N GLY A 32 -1.21 11.19 15.13
CA GLY A 32 -0.86 11.23 16.56
C GLY A 32 0.49 10.57 16.85
N VAL A 33 0.76 9.39 16.26
CA VAL A 33 2.06 8.71 16.38
C VAL A 33 3.18 9.55 15.76
N VAL A 34 2.94 10.13 14.58
CA VAL A 34 3.89 11.06 13.95
C VAL A 34 4.12 12.28 14.83
N GLY A 35 3.08 12.85 15.43
CA GLY A 35 3.17 13.99 16.33
C GLY A 35 3.97 13.71 17.60
N VAL A 36 3.76 12.55 18.24
CA VAL A 36 4.54 12.11 19.41
C VAL A 36 6.01 11.93 19.03
N THR A 37 6.28 11.30 17.88
CA THR A 37 7.64 11.13 17.36
C THR A 37 8.30 12.48 17.07
N TYR A 38 7.59 13.42 16.44
CA TYR A 38 8.07 14.77 16.17
C TYR A 38 8.41 15.51 17.46
N TYR A 39 7.51 15.47 18.45
CA TYR A 39 7.72 16.08 19.75
C TYR A 39 8.98 15.52 20.42
N ALA A 40 9.14 14.19 20.45
CA ALA A 40 10.31 13.56 21.04
C ALA A 40 11.60 13.93 20.30
N VAL A 41 11.66 13.81 18.98
CA VAL A 41 12.90 14.05 18.24
C VAL A 41 13.25 15.53 18.21
N VAL A 42 12.30 16.38 17.82
CA VAL A 42 12.56 17.79 17.53
C VAL A 42 12.51 18.64 18.79
N LEU A 43 11.49 18.49 19.63
CA LEU A 43 11.28 19.43 20.74
C LEU A 43 12.01 19.03 22.00
N THR A 44 12.15 17.73 22.30
CA THR A 44 12.76 17.29 23.56
C THR A 44 14.24 16.93 23.45
N ASN A 45 14.70 16.36 22.34
CA ASN A 45 16.08 15.86 22.23
C ASN A 45 16.94 16.74 21.30
N TYR A 46 16.69 16.78 20.00
CA TYR A 46 17.63 17.38 19.05
C TYR A 46 17.46 18.89 18.81
N GLY A 47 16.28 19.47 19.01
CA GLY A 47 16.10 20.92 18.92
C GLY A 47 16.92 21.68 19.96
N PRO A 48 16.82 21.34 21.27
CA PRO A 48 17.65 21.95 22.31
C PRO A 48 19.16 21.76 22.08
N ALA A 49 19.58 20.58 21.60
CA ALA A 49 20.98 20.25 21.33
C ALA A 49 21.65 21.16 20.29
N LEU A 50 20.88 21.86 19.44
CA LEU A 50 21.42 22.88 18.53
C LEU A 50 22.10 24.05 19.27
N THR A 51 21.69 24.33 20.50
CA THR A 51 22.20 25.45 21.30
C THR A 51 23.45 25.12 22.12
N GLU A 52 23.81 23.84 22.21
CA GLU A 52 24.95 23.37 23.02
C GLU A 52 26.31 23.65 22.35
N GLY A 53 26.33 23.88 21.04
CA GLY A 53 27.54 24.07 20.25
C GLY A 53 28.34 22.77 20.03
N GLY A 54 29.49 22.89 19.37
CA GLY A 54 30.39 21.74 19.14
C GLY A 54 29.79 20.62 18.28
N LEU A 55 30.25 19.39 18.50
CA LEU A 55 29.86 18.20 17.72
C LEU A 55 28.38 17.82 17.90
N GLU A 56 27.83 18.04 19.10
CA GLU A 56 26.42 17.76 19.40
C GLU A 56 25.48 18.62 18.55
N SER A 57 25.77 19.92 18.42
CA SER A 57 24.98 20.82 17.57
C SER A 57 25.01 20.42 16.08
N VAL A 58 26.16 19.94 15.58
CA VAL A 58 26.29 19.46 14.20
C VAL A 58 25.51 18.16 13.99
N THR A 59 25.63 17.23 14.94
CA THR A 59 24.90 15.96 14.91
C THR A 59 23.39 16.21 14.94
N ALA A 60 22.94 17.10 15.82
CA ALA A 60 21.55 17.51 15.90
C ALA A 60 21.05 18.15 14.61
N LEU A 61 21.83 19.05 14.01
CA LEU A 61 21.48 19.65 12.72
C LEU A 61 21.30 18.59 11.62
N VAL A 62 22.22 17.62 11.52
CA VAL A 62 22.14 16.55 10.53
C VAL A 62 20.91 15.66 10.76
N VAL A 63 20.68 15.23 12.00
CA VAL A 63 19.50 14.41 12.36
C VAL A 63 18.21 15.16 12.04
N LEU A 64 18.10 16.44 12.40
CA LEU A 64 16.91 17.24 12.13
C LEU A 64 16.67 17.45 10.63
N ILE A 65 17.71 17.68 9.83
CA ILE A 65 17.57 17.80 8.37
C ILE A 65 17.06 16.49 7.77
N LEU A 66 17.69 15.37 8.12
CA LEU A 66 17.29 14.05 7.62
C LEU A 66 15.86 13.71 8.03
N PHE A 67 15.52 13.94 9.30
CA PHE A 67 14.19 13.72 9.86
C PHE A 67 13.12 14.53 9.11
N HIS A 68 13.32 15.84 8.91
CA HIS A 68 12.31 16.65 8.21
C HIS A 68 12.18 16.27 6.72
N CYS A 69 13.28 15.96 6.05
CA CYS A 69 13.25 15.49 4.66
C CYS A 69 12.47 14.18 4.52
N LEU A 70 12.73 13.20 5.40
CA LEU A 70 12.02 11.92 5.42
C LEU A 70 10.55 12.08 5.82
N LEU A 71 10.26 12.91 6.82
CA LEU A 71 8.90 13.22 7.26
C LEU A 71 8.06 13.82 6.14
N VAL A 72 8.61 14.75 5.35
CA VAL A 72 7.92 15.31 4.17
C VAL A 72 7.59 14.21 3.17
N MET A 73 8.55 13.35 2.84
CA MET A 73 8.34 12.25 1.88
C MET A 73 7.37 11.18 2.40
N LEU A 74 7.42 10.88 3.70
CA LEU A 74 6.50 9.96 4.38
C LEU A 74 5.07 10.50 4.30
N LEU A 75 4.85 11.74 4.73
CA LEU A 75 3.52 12.36 4.72
C LEU A 75 2.98 12.52 3.31
N TRP A 76 3.82 12.92 2.35
CA TRP A 76 3.43 13.00 0.95
C TRP A 76 2.98 11.63 0.43
N SER A 77 3.77 10.58 0.65
CA SER A 77 3.42 9.22 0.23
C SER A 77 2.16 8.68 0.93
N TYR A 78 2.02 8.94 2.23
CA TYR A 78 0.85 8.57 3.02
C TYR A 78 -0.43 9.22 2.48
N PHE A 79 -0.44 10.55 2.30
CA PHE A 79 -1.62 11.23 1.78
C PHE A 79 -1.90 10.87 0.32
N SER A 80 -0.86 10.63 -0.49
CA SER A 80 -1.05 10.12 -1.85
C SER A 80 -1.78 8.77 -1.85
N VAL A 81 -1.47 7.84 -0.96
CA VAL A 81 -2.18 6.55 -0.92
C VAL A 81 -3.59 6.66 -0.32
N VAL A 82 -3.77 7.52 0.69
CA VAL A 82 -5.08 7.76 1.34
C VAL A 82 -6.07 8.38 0.36
N PHE A 83 -5.65 9.41 -0.40
CA PHE A 83 -6.56 10.19 -1.24
C PHE A 83 -6.68 9.71 -2.68
N THR A 84 -5.76 8.88 -3.17
CA THR A 84 -5.87 8.33 -4.53
C THR A 84 -6.91 7.21 -4.58
N ASP A 85 -7.83 7.27 -5.55
CA ASP A 85 -8.72 6.14 -5.84
C ASP A 85 -7.89 4.93 -6.27
N PRO A 86 -8.00 3.75 -5.65
CA PRO A 86 -7.20 2.58 -5.97
C PRO A 86 -7.44 1.98 -7.37
N GLY A 87 -8.45 2.46 -8.10
CA GLY A 87 -8.85 1.97 -9.41
C GLY A 87 -10.18 1.26 -9.33
N GLY A 88 -11.23 1.86 -9.90
CA GLY A 88 -12.54 1.25 -10.10
C GLY A 88 -12.68 0.67 -11.51
N VAL A 89 -13.50 -0.36 -11.65
CA VAL A 89 -13.89 -0.85 -12.98
C VAL A 89 -14.79 0.20 -13.65
N PRO A 90 -14.47 0.67 -14.86
CA PRO A 90 -15.31 1.62 -15.59
C PRO A 90 -16.73 1.06 -15.82
N PRO A 91 -17.77 1.92 -15.81
CA PRO A 91 -19.12 1.50 -16.18
C PRO A 91 -19.13 0.85 -17.56
N ASN A 92 -19.84 -0.26 -17.69
CA ASN A 92 -19.96 -1.01 -18.95
C ASN A 92 -18.63 -1.51 -19.53
N TRP A 93 -17.58 -1.66 -18.72
CA TRP A 93 -16.34 -2.28 -19.17
C TRP A 93 -16.63 -3.66 -19.79
N ARG A 94 -16.09 -3.87 -20.99
CA ARG A 94 -16.09 -5.15 -21.69
C ARG A 94 -14.64 -5.47 -22.08
N PRO A 95 -14.26 -6.75 -22.12
CA PRO A 95 -12.96 -7.13 -22.65
C PRO A 95 -12.91 -6.79 -24.15
N ALA A 96 -11.72 -6.42 -24.62
CA ALA A 96 -11.48 -6.26 -26.05
C ALA A 96 -11.71 -7.63 -26.72
N VAL A 97 -12.58 -7.66 -27.73
CA VAL A 97 -12.83 -8.86 -28.54
C VAL A 97 -11.84 -8.79 -29.70
N ASP A 98 -10.92 -9.76 -29.76
CA ASP A 98 -10.02 -9.89 -30.89
C ASP A 98 -10.65 -10.84 -31.92
N GLU A 99 -11.28 -10.27 -32.95
CA GLU A 99 -11.94 -11.03 -34.01
C GLU A 99 -10.94 -11.90 -34.82
N GLU A 100 -9.65 -11.54 -34.87
CA GLU A 100 -8.62 -12.33 -35.57
C GLU A 100 -8.22 -13.61 -34.82
N ARG A 101 -8.38 -13.64 -33.49
CA ARG A 101 -8.15 -14.83 -32.65
C ARG A 101 -9.32 -15.81 -32.61
N GLY A 102 -10.48 -15.43 -33.16
CA GLY A 102 -11.70 -16.23 -33.12
C GLY A 102 -12.32 -16.32 -31.71
N ASP A 103 -12.02 -15.37 -30.84
CA ASP A 103 -12.61 -15.30 -29.50
C ASP A 103 -14.10 -14.95 -29.60
N ALA A 104 -14.96 -15.88 -29.19
CA ALA A 104 -16.41 -15.67 -29.15
C ALA A 104 -16.79 -14.58 -28.13
N ASP A 105 -17.88 -13.83 -28.40
CA ASP A 105 -18.40 -12.85 -27.44
C ASP A 105 -18.61 -13.54 -26.08
N PRO A 106 -17.95 -13.07 -25.01
CA PRO A 106 -18.08 -13.63 -23.66
C PRO A 106 -19.52 -13.71 -23.14
N LEU A 107 -20.44 -12.94 -23.74
CA LEU A 107 -21.87 -12.92 -23.44
C LEU A 107 -22.66 -14.00 -24.20
N THR A 108 -22.06 -14.61 -25.23
CA THR A 108 -22.66 -15.67 -26.06
C THR A 108 -22.15 -17.07 -25.74
N GLY A 109 -21.09 -17.18 -24.92
CA GLY A 109 -20.61 -18.45 -24.41
C GLY A 109 -21.60 -19.08 -23.42
N PRO A 110 -21.64 -20.42 -23.32
CA PRO A 110 -22.62 -21.12 -22.48
C PRO A 110 -22.55 -20.60 -21.05
N GLU A 111 -23.66 -19.97 -20.71
CA GLU A 111 -24.05 -19.45 -19.43
C GLU A 111 -23.70 -20.46 -18.31
N TYR A 112 -23.10 -19.96 -17.23
CA TYR A 112 -22.96 -20.64 -15.95
C TYR A 112 -22.04 -21.88 -15.89
N GLY A 113 -20.78 -21.63 -15.54
CA GLY A 113 -19.98 -22.56 -14.74
C GLY A 113 -19.00 -23.42 -15.52
N ALA A 114 -17.75 -22.96 -15.58
CA ALA A 114 -16.61 -23.85 -15.76
C ALA A 114 -15.65 -23.64 -14.59
N VAL A 115 -15.94 -24.34 -13.49
CA VAL A 115 -14.90 -24.86 -12.60
C VAL A 115 -14.30 -26.04 -13.36
N GLY A 116 -13.39 -25.77 -14.28
CA GLY A 116 -12.86 -26.78 -15.19
C GLY A 116 -11.68 -26.22 -15.97
N ALA A 117 -10.53 -26.85 -15.78
CA ALA A 117 -9.20 -26.34 -16.08
C ALA A 117 -8.85 -26.30 -17.57
N ASP A 118 -8.42 -25.13 -18.04
CA ASP A 118 -7.34 -24.98 -19.01
C ASP A 118 -6.52 -23.73 -18.62
N PRO A 119 -5.22 -23.84 -18.26
CA PRO A 119 -4.40 -22.69 -17.85
C PRO A 119 -4.21 -21.64 -18.96
N ALA A 120 -4.59 -21.95 -20.20
CA ALA A 120 -4.53 -21.04 -21.34
C ALA A 120 -5.83 -20.25 -21.59
N ASN A 121 -6.99 -20.70 -21.10
CA ASN A 121 -8.29 -20.10 -21.43
C ASN A 121 -8.94 -19.46 -20.19
N THR A 122 -8.56 -18.23 -19.88
CA THR A 122 -9.12 -17.48 -18.76
C THR A 122 -10.52 -16.97 -19.10
N GLY A 123 -11.55 -17.78 -18.80
CA GLY A 123 -12.93 -17.32 -18.82
C GLY A 123 -13.09 -16.03 -18.01
N ILE A 124 -13.76 -15.04 -18.60
CA ILE A 124 -13.96 -13.73 -17.98
C ILE A 124 -14.78 -13.90 -16.70
N ARG A 125 -14.19 -13.45 -15.58
CA ARG A 125 -14.82 -13.60 -14.25
C ARG A 125 -15.93 -12.55 -14.08
N TYR A 126 -17.03 -12.93 -13.41
CA TYR A 126 -18.15 -12.03 -13.12
C TYR A 126 -18.21 -11.64 -11.64
N CYS A 127 -18.64 -10.41 -11.34
CA CYS A 127 -18.94 -9.95 -9.98
C CYS A 127 -20.45 -9.85 -9.75
N ARG A 128 -21.04 -10.80 -9.02
CA ARG A 128 -22.48 -10.78 -8.70
C ARG A 128 -22.89 -9.57 -7.85
N LYS A 129 -22.04 -9.11 -6.94
CA LYS A 129 -22.33 -7.96 -6.07
C LYS A 129 -22.37 -6.62 -6.80
N CYS A 130 -21.50 -6.47 -7.81
CA CYS A 130 -21.43 -5.25 -8.62
C CYS A 130 -22.20 -5.37 -9.95
N ASN A 131 -22.72 -6.56 -10.26
CA ASN A 131 -23.40 -6.88 -11.51
C ASN A 131 -22.62 -6.48 -12.78
N GLN A 132 -21.33 -6.85 -12.84
CA GLN A 132 -20.44 -6.50 -13.95
C GLN A 132 -19.32 -7.54 -14.15
N LEU A 133 -18.73 -7.56 -15.34
CA LEU A 133 -17.54 -8.34 -15.65
C LEU A 133 -16.32 -7.79 -14.89
N LYS A 134 -15.39 -8.68 -14.52
CA LYS A 134 -14.15 -8.32 -13.83
C LYS A 134 -13.01 -8.30 -14.83
N PRO A 135 -12.29 -7.17 -14.95
CA PRO A 135 -11.00 -7.15 -15.61
C PRO A 135 -10.02 -8.16 -15.01
N PRO A 136 -8.94 -8.51 -15.72
CA PRO A 136 -7.85 -9.30 -15.18
C PRO A 136 -7.36 -8.72 -13.84
N ARG A 137 -7.00 -9.59 -12.88
CA ARG A 137 -6.46 -9.20 -11.57
C ARG A 137 -7.39 -8.33 -10.68
N CYS A 138 -8.66 -8.14 -11.09
CA CYS A 138 -9.66 -7.40 -10.32
C CYS A 138 -10.32 -8.28 -9.24
N HIS A 139 -10.53 -7.73 -8.03
CA HIS A 139 -11.28 -8.38 -6.96
C HIS A 139 -12.29 -7.42 -6.33
N HIS A 140 -13.36 -7.96 -5.75
CA HIS A 140 -14.38 -7.17 -5.04
C HIS A 140 -13.98 -7.02 -3.58
N CYS A 141 -13.83 -5.79 -3.11
CA CYS A 141 -13.62 -5.50 -1.70
C CYS A 141 -14.98 -5.23 -1.03
N SER A 142 -15.34 -6.03 -0.03
CA SER A 142 -16.56 -5.84 0.75
C SER A 142 -16.56 -4.55 1.58
N VAL A 143 -15.38 -4.08 2.02
CA VAL A 143 -15.25 -2.85 2.81
C VAL A 143 -15.41 -1.63 1.91
N CYS A 144 -14.71 -1.59 0.77
CA CYS A 144 -14.86 -0.53 -0.23
C CYS A 144 -16.20 -0.61 -0.98
N GLY A 145 -16.91 -1.75 -0.93
CA GLY A 145 -18.22 -1.97 -1.56
C GLY A 145 -18.19 -2.05 -3.09
N ARG A 146 -17.02 -2.26 -3.70
CA ARG A 146 -16.82 -2.22 -5.15
C ARG A 146 -15.70 -3.14 -5.62
N CYS A 147 -15.67 -3.39 -6.93
CA CYS A 147 -14.54 -4.01 -7.61
C CYS A 147 -13.37 -3.04 -7.72
N VAL A 148 -12.18 -3.51 -7.33
CA VAL A 148 -10.92 -2.76 -7.35
C VAL A 148 -9.96 -3.41 -8.36
N LEU A 149 -9.40 -2.59 -9.25
CA LEU A 149 -8.41 -3.02 -10.25
C LEU A 149 -7.10 -3.41 -9.56
N LYS A 150 -6.47 -4.51 -10.01
CA LYS A 150 -5.25 -5.08 -9.40
C LYS A 150 -5.27 -5.11 -7.88
N MET A 151 -6.41 -5.49 -7.30
CA MET A 151 -6.59 -5.38 -5.86
C MET A 151 -5.49 -6.16 -5.14
N ASP A 152 -4.77 -5.47 -4.26
CA ASP A 152 -3.82 -6.10 -3.36
C ASP A 152 -4.54 -6.41 -2.05
N HIS A 153 -4.86 -5.39 -1.25
CA HIS A 153 -5.60 -5.57 -0.01
C HIS A 153 -6.39 -4.32 0.36
N HIS A 154 -7.28 -4.44 1.36
CA HIS A 154 -7.84 -3.27 2.03
C HIS A 154 -6.99 -2.93 3.24
N CYS A 155 -6.44 -1.73 3.29
CA CYS A 155 -5.51 -1.32 4.33
C CYS A 155 -6.19 -0.37 5.32
N VAL A 156 -6.30 -0.83 6.57
CA VAL A 156 -6.96 -0.08 7.66
C VAL A 156 -6.18 1.18 8.05
N TRP A 157 -4.84 1.18 7.91
CA TRP A 157 -3.96 2.30 8.28
C TRP A 157 -4.12 3.52 7.38
N VAL A 158 -4.54 3.30 6.13
CA VAL A 158 -4.76 4.35 5.12
C VAL A 158 -6.25 4.50 4.79
N VAL A 159 -7.10 3.67 5.41
CA VAL A 159 -8.56 3.69 5.24
C VAL A 159 -8.98 3.58 3.77
N ASN A 160 -8.21 2.85 2.99
CA ASN A 160 -8.40 2.75 1.55
C ASN A 160 -8.02 1.34 1.07
N CYS A 161 -8.59 0.94 -0.06
CA CYS A 161 -8.07 -0.20 -0.79
C CYS A 161 -6.70 0.17 -1.41
N VAL A 162 -5.79 -0.78 -1.48
CA VAL A 162 -4.54 -0.70 -2.25
C VAL A 162 -4.75 -1.51 -3.53
N GLY A 163 -4.62 -0.85 -4.67
CA GLY A 163 -4.92 -1.40 -6.00
C GLY A 163 -4.04 -0.78 -7.08
N ALA A 164 -4.46 -0.91 -8.34
CA ALA A 164 -3.66 -0.53 -9.50
C ALA A 164 -3.10 0.91 -9.42
N LEU A 165 -3.96 1.88 -9.07
CA LEU A 165 -3.63 3.30 -9.22
C LEU A 165 -2.89 3.91 -8.03
N ASN A 166 -2.81 3.21 -6.89
CA ASN A 166 -2.15 3.71 -5.69
C ASN A 166 -1.08 2.76 -5.11
N TYR A 167 -0.80 1.62 -5.74
CA TYR A 167 0.16 0.65 -5.23
C TYR A 167 1.58 1.22 -5.09
N LYS A 168 2.05 2.04 -6.04
CA LYS A 168 3.35 2.72 -5.91
C LYS A 168 3.41 3.63 -4.69
N TYR A 169 2.35 4.41 -4.45
CA TYR A 169 2.29 5.32 -3.30
C TYR A 169 2.31 4.55 -1.99
N PHE A 170 1.63 3.40 -1.94
CA PHE A 170 1.71 2.48 -0.82
C PHE A 170 3.13 1.96 -0.57
N LEU A 171 3.84 1.53 -1.61
CA LEU A 171 5.22 1.04 -1.48
C LEU A 171 6.18 2.14 -1.03
N LEU A 172 6.03 3.36 -1.54
CA LEU A 172 6.81 4.52 -1.08
C LEU A 172 6.48 4.89 0.36
N PHE A 173 5.21 4.81 0.76
CA PHE A 173 4.81 4.99 2.16
C PHE A 173 5.50 3.97 3.07
N LEU A 174 5.55 2.68 2.71
CA LEU A 174 6.29 1.67 3.47
C LEU A 174 7.79 1.97 3.53
N PHE A 175 8.39 2.33 2.39
CA PHE A 175 9.81 2.66 2.28
C PHE A 175 10.20 3.84 3.17
N TYR A 176 9.49 4.96 3.07
CA TYR A 176 9.76 6.15 3.87
C TYR A 176 9.43 5.95 5.35
N THR A 177 8.40 5.17 5.68
CA THR A 177 8.11 4.79 7.07
C THR A 177 9.26 3.97 7.65
N LEU A 178 9.81 3.01 6.91
CA LEU A 178 10.95 2.22 7.36
C LEU A 178 12.18 3.09 7.61
N LEU A 179 12.50 4.00 6.69
CA LEU A 179 13.64 4.91 6.84
C LEU A 179 13.45 5.85 8.04
N GLU A 180 12.28 6.48 8.17
CA GLU A 180 11.96 7.40 9.26
C GLU A 180 12.04 6.69 10.61
N THR A 181 11.34 5.57 10.77
CA THR A 181 11.30 4.83 12.04
C THR A 181 12.69 4.28 12.42
N THR A 182 13.50 3.88 11.44
CA THR A 182 14.88 3.45 11.68
C THR A 182 15.76 4.61 12.10
N LEU A 183 15.67 5.77 11.44
CA LEU A 183 16.40 6.99 11.83
C LEU A 183 16.06 7.35 13.28
N VAL A 184 14.77 7.46 13.61
CA VAL A 184 14.31 7.79 14.96
C VAL A 184 14.81 6.78 15.99
N THR A 185 14.74 5.49 15.69
CA THR A 185 15.21 4.43 16.60
C THR A 185 16.70 4.58 16.89
N LEU A 186 17.52 4.77 15.85
CA LEU A 186 18.97 4.92 16.01
C LEU A 186 19.33 6.22 16.74
N SER A 187 18.64 7.32 16.44
CA SER A 187 18.84 8.62 17.07
C SER A 187 18.44 8.63 18.55
N LEU A 188 17.37 7.94 18.93
CA LEU A 188 16.91 7.87 20.32
C LEU A 188 17.58 6.74 21.13
N LEU A 189 18.33 5.83 20.50
CA LEU A 189 18.99 4.71 21.18
C LEU A 189 19.92 5.14 22.33
N PRO A 190 20.79 6.17 22.20
CA PRO A 190 21.62 6.61 23.32
C PRO A 190 20.80 7.09 24.52
N HIS A 191 19.75 7.86 24.26
CA HIS A 191 18.82 8.36 25.29
C HIS A 191 18.07 7.22 25.97
N PHE A 192 17.68 6.19 25.20
CA PHE A 192 17.04 5.00 25.72
C PHE A 192 18.00 4.17 26.59
N ILE A 193 19.26 4.03 26.21
CA ILE A 193 20.28 3.34 27.03
C ILE A 193 20.55 4.12 28.32
N ALA A 194 20.68 5.45 28.22
CA ALA A 194 20.86 6.33 29.39
C ALA A 194 19.67 6.23 30.37
N PHE A 195 18.44 5.98 29.89
CA PHE A 195 17.29 5.71 30.76
C PHE A 195 17.52 4.58 31.78
N PHE A 196 18.37 3.61 31.43
CA PHE A 196 18.71 2.47 32.30
C PHE A 196 20.08 2.58 32.96
N SER A 197 20.79 3.70 32.82
CA SER A 197 22.02 3.95 33.57
C SER A 197 21.71 4.58 34.95
N ASP A 198 22.66 4.47 35.87
CA ASP A 198 22.57 5.09 37.21
C ASP A 198 22.81 6.62 37.18
N GLU A 199 22.85 7.24 35.99
CA GLU A 199 23.12 8.66 35.81
C GLU A 199 21.85 9.50 35.93
N GLU A 200 21.95 10.69 36.54
CA GLU A 200 20.84 11.65 36.54
C GLU A 200 20.63 12.21 35.14
N ILE A 201 19.50 11.87 34.52
CA ILE A 201 19.15 12.34 33.17
C ILE A 201 18.46 13.70 33.28
N PRO A 202 18.99 14.75 32.64
CA PRO A 202 18.33 16.05 32.60
C PRO A 202 17.01 15.95 31.83
N GLY A 203 15.92 16.37 32.45
CA GLY A 203 14.60 16.39 31.81
C GLY A 203 13.45 16.32 32.80
N THR A 204 12.24 16.59 32.31
CA THR A 204 11.02 16.36 33.10
C THR A 204 10.58 14.90 32.97
N PRO A 205 9.82 14.35 33.94
CA PRO A 205 9.25 13.01 33.80
C PRO A 205 8.43 12.83 32.50
N GLY A 206 7.74 13.88 32.06
CA GLY A 206 6.96 13.87 30.82
C GLY A 206 7.83 13.76 29.56
N THR A 207 8.94 14.48 29.49
CA THR A 207 9.86 14.41 28.34
C THR A 207 10.57 13.07 28.27
N LEU A 208 11.00 12.53 29.42
CA LEU A 208 11.61 11.19 29.50
C LEU A 208 10.63 10.09 29.08
N ALA A 209 9.39 10.14 29.60
CA ALA A 209 8.34 9.19 29.22
C ALA A 209 8.01 9.27 27.72
N THR A 210 8.01 10.47 27.14
CA THR A 210 7.71 10.66 25.72
C THR A 210 8.86 10.16 24.83
N THR A 211 10.11 10.42 25.19
CA THR A 211 11.29 9.88 24.48
C THR A 211 11.31 8.35 24.53
N PHE A 212 11.04 7.77 25.70
CA PHE A 212 10.97 6.32 25.88
C PHE A 212 9.86 5.70 25.01
N LEU A 213 8.65 6.28 25.07
CA LEU A 213 7.51 5.83 24.27
C LEU A 213 7.81 5.93 22.77
N ALA A 214 8.39 7.05 22.32
CA ALA A 214 8.76 7.26 20.93
C ALA A 214 9.79 6.24 20.45
N PHE A 215 10.82 5.93 21.25
CA PHE A 215 11.79 4.89 20.92
C PHE A 215 11.12 3.52 20.74
N VAL A 216 10.34 3.08 21.73
CA VAL A 216 9.69 1.76 21.70
C VAL A 216 8.72 1.64 20.52
N LEU A 217 7.90 2.67 20.28
CA LEU A 217 6.98 2.68 19.15
C LEU A 217 7.71 2.63 17.81
N ASN A 218 8.74 3.47 17.60
CA ASN A 218 9.46 3.51 16.34
C ASN A 218 10.26 2.22 16.09
N LEU A 219 10.85 1.60 17.13
CA LEU A 219 11.50 0.30 17.01
C LEU A 219 10.50 -0.79 16.58
N ALA A 220 9.33 -0.83 17.22
CA ALA A 220 8.27 -1.79 16.89
C ALA A 220 7.78 -1.60 15.43
N PHE A 221 7.56 -0.36 15.01
CA PHE A 221 7.18 -0.05 13.63
C PHE A 221 8.30 -0.39 12.63
N ALA A 222 9.55 -0.05 12.92
CA ALA A 222 10.69 -0.37 12.04
C ALA A 222 10.77 -1.88 11.77
N LEU A 223 10.68 -2.71 12.82
CA LEU A 223 10.71 -4.17 12.69
C LEU A 223 9.50 -4.72 11.92
N SER A 224 8.30 -4.23 12.24
CA SER A 224 7.06 -4.66 11.58
C SER A 224 7.03 -4.27 10.09
N VAL A 225 7.36 -3.02 9.78
CA VAL A 225 7.38 -2.49 8.42
C VAL A 225 8.52 -3.09 7.60
N MET A 226 9.65 -3.43 8.21
CA MET A 226 10.73 -4.16 7.53
C MET A 226 10.23 -5.51 6.99
N GLY A 227 9.59 -6.33 7.82
CA GLY A 227 9.04 -7.62 7.38
C GLY A 227 7.99 -7.47 6.27
N PHE A 228 7.10 -6.47 6.42
CA PHE A 228 6.06 -6.19 5.43
C PHE A 228 6.65 -5.66 4.10
N SER A 229 7.71 -4.85 4.17
CA SER A 229 8.44 -4.36 3.00
C SER A 229 9.11 -5.50 2.23
N ILE A 230 9.75 -6.46 2.93
CA ILE A 230 10.35 -7.64 2.31
C ILE A 230 9.30 -8.45 1.53
N MET A 231 8.13 -8.64 2.11
CA MET A 231 7.01 -9.32 1.45
C MET A 231 6.60 -8.58 0.16
N HIS A 232 6.39 -7.27 0.23
CA HIS A 232 5.98 -6.49 -0.95
C HIS A 232 7.07 -6.36 -2.02
N ILE A 233 8.35 -6.27 -1.64
CA ILE A 233 9.47 -6.32 -2.58
C ILE A 233 9.46 -7.65 -3.34
N SER A 234 9.20 -8.76 -2.63
CA SER A 234 9.08 -10.08 -3.25
C SER A 234 7.89 -10.17 -4.21
N SER A 235 6.75 -9.59 -3.82
CA SER A 235 5.54 -9.48 -4.64
C SER A 235 5.77 -8.66 -5.92
N VAL A 236 6.45 -7.51 -5.82
CA VAL A 236 6.83 -6.70 -6.99
C VAL A 236 7.79 -7.48 -7.89
N ALA A 237 8.82 -8.12 -7.32
CA ALA A 237 9.78 -8.90 -8.09
C ALA A 237 9.13 -10.07 -8.86
N ALA A 238 8.07 -10.67 -8.31
CA ALA A 238 7.31 -11.76 -8.92
C ALA A 238 6.05 -11.32 -9.70
N ASN A 239 5.77 -10.02 -9.75
CA ASN A 239 4.54 -9.42 -10.30
C ASN A 239 3.24 -10.08 -9.80
N THR A 240 3.15 -10.30 -8.50
CA THR A 240 1.97 -10.85 -7.82
C THR A 240 1.40 -9.81 -6.87
N THR A 241 0.07 -9.70 -6.76
CA THR A 241 -0.56 -9.08 -5.59
C THR A 241 -0.54 -10.04 -4.39
N THR A 242 -0.87 -9.56 -3.20
CA THR A 242 -1.00 -10.42 -2.01
C THR A 242 -2.10 -11.49 -2.16
N ILE A 243 -3.23 -11.16 -2.81
CA ILE A 243 -4.28 -12.13 -3.16
C ILE A 243 -3.72 -13.19 -4.12
N GLU A 244 -3.05 -12.74 -5.17
CA GLU A 244 -2.48 -13.63 -6.18
C GLU A 244 -1.35 -14.48 -5.62
N ALA A 245 -0.56 -14.00 -4.65
CA ALA A 245 0.48 -14.79 -4.00
C ALA A 245 -0.13 -15.98 -3.21
N TYR A 246 -1.33 -15.80 -2.66
CA TYR A 246 -2.09 -16.87 -2.03
C TYR A 246 -2.65 -17.84 -3.08
N GLU A 247 -3.21 -17.33 -4.18
CA GLU A 247 -3.73 -18.13 -5.30
C GLU A 247 -2.60 -18.90 -6.03
N LYS A 248 -1.43 -18.29 -6.23
CA LYS A 248 -0.28 -18.84 -6.98
C LYS A 248 0.26 -20.15 -6.39
N LYS A 249 0.01 -20.45 -5.11
CA LYS A 249 0.38 -21.76 -4.53
C LYS A 249 -0.19 -22.94 -5.32
N THR A 250 -1.21 -22.73 -6.15
CA THR A 250 -1.81 -23.76 -7.00
C THR A 250 -1.21 -23.83 -8.41
N THR A 251 -0.33 -22.91 -8.81
CA THR A 251 0.09 -22.75 -10.23
C THR A 251 1.62 -22.61 -10.37
N PRO A 252 2.31 -23.55 -11.07
CA PRO A 252 3.78 -23.59 -11.09
C PRO A 252 4.45 -22.47 -11.90
N LYS A 253 3.76 -21.86 -12.87
CA LYS A 253 4.27 -20.72 -13.66
C LYS A 253 3.29 -19.54 -13.57
N TRP A 254 3.78 -18.37 -13.15
CA TRP A 254 2.97 -17.16 -13.05
C TRP A 254 3.04 -16.36 -14.35
N ARG A 255 1.91 -16.20 -15.04
CA ARG A 255 1.85 -15.61 -16.39
C ARG A 255 2.21 -14.13 -16.46
N TYR A 256 2.03 -13.38 -15.37
CA TYR A 256 2.36 -11.95 -15.30
C TYR A 256 3.79 -11.68 -14.84
N ASP A 257 4.55 -12.71 -14.45
CA ASP A 257 5.96 -12.52 -14.13
C ASP A 257 6.77 -12.38 -15.43
N LEU A 258 7.22 -11.16 -15.73
CA LEU A 258 7.97 -10.80 -16.95
C LEU A 258 9.47 -10.61 -16.70
N GLY A 259 9.95 -11.02 -15.53
CA GLY A 259 11.30 -10.74 -15.06
C GLY A 259 11.39 -9.47 -14.21
N ARG A 260 12.30 -9.48 -13.23
CA ARG A 260 12.35 -8.51 -12.12
C ARG A 260 12.32 -7.05 -12.56
N LYS A 261 13.07 -6.68 -13.61
CA LYS A 261 13.13 -5.31 -14.12
C LYS A 261 11.77 -4.85 -14.68
N ARG A 262 11.21 -5.62 -15.63
CA ARG A 262 9.91 -5.30 -16.24
C ARG A 262 8.78 -5.30 -15.21
N ASN A 263 8.84 -6.20 -14.23
CA ASN A 263 7.87 -6.25 -13.13
C ASN A 263 7.94 -5.00 -12.24
N PHE A 264 9.15 -4.51 -11.94
CA PHE A 264 9.34 -3.27 -11.20
C PHE A 264 8.85 -2.07 -11.98
N GLU A 265 9.19 -1.97 -13.27
CA GLU A 265 8.77 -0.89 -14.17
C GLU A 265 7.24 -0.83 -14.29
N GLN A 266 6.53 -1.97 -14.30
CA GLN A 266 5.06 -2.00 -14.26
C GLN A 266 4.43 -1.34 -13.03
N VAL A 267 5.20 -1.12 -11.96
CA VAL A 267 4.72 -0.46 -10.74
C VAL A 267 5.27 0.97 -10.65
N PHE A 268 6.56 1.16 -10.92
CA PHE A 268 7.23 2.44 -10.67
C PHE A 268 7.29 3.38 -11.88
N GLY A 269 7.01 2.88 -13.08
CA GLY A 269 7.21 3.60 -14.33
C GLY A 269 8.61 3.38 -14.92
N MET A 270 8.79 3.79 -16.17
CA MET A 270 10.08 3.74 -16.86
C MET A 270 10.97 4.93 -16.50
N ASP A 271 10.37 6.06 -16.10
CA ASP A 271 11.13 7.25 -15.71
C ASP A 271 11.71 7.10 -14.29
N LYS A 272 13.03 6.95 -14.23
CA LYS A 272 13.80 6.79 -13.00
C LYS A 272 13.72 7.99 -12.07
N GLY A 273 13.48 9.20 -12.61
CA GLY A 273 13.34 10.42 -11.81
C GLY A 273 12.16 10.37 -10.85
N TYR A 274 11.14 9.56 -11.17
CA TYR A 274 9.94 9.40 -10.37
C TYR A 274 9.95 8.15 -9.48
N TRP A 275 11.01 7.33 -9.46
CA TRP A 275 10.99 6.07 -8.70
C TRP A 275 10.82 6.26 -7.20
N PHE A 276 11.39 7.33 -6.64
CA PHE A 276 11.29 7.67 -5.22
C PHE A 276 10.31 8.83 -4.96
N ILE A 277 9.60 9.30 -5.98
CA ILE A 277 8.63 10.39 -5.85
C ILE A 277 7.23 9.78 -5.94
N PRO A 278 6.28 10.14 -5.06
CA PRO A 278 4.90 9.64 -5.11
C PRO A 278 4.10 10.34 -6.21
N ALA A 279 4.60 10.25 -7.45
CA ALA A 279 4.02 10.73 -8.68
C ALA A 279 4.52 9.88 -9.86
N TYR A 280 3.92 10.05 -11.03
CA TYR A 280 4.38 9.45 -12.29
C TYR A 280 4.69 10.55 -13.31
N SER A 281 5.56 10.25 -14.27
CA SER A 281 5.72 11.10 -15.45
C SER A 281 4.46 11.04 -16.32
N GLU A 282 4.14 12.12 -17.04
CA GLU A 282 3.01 12.11 -17.99
C GLU A 282 3.17 11.03 -19.07
N GLU A 283 4.41 10.78 -19.48
CA GLU A 283 4.71 9.78 -20.50
C GLU A 283 4.44 8.35 -19.99
N ASP A 284 4.82 8.02 -18.76
CA ASP A 284 4.48 6.73 -18.15
C ASP A 284 2.96 6.53 -18.08
N LEU A 285 2.22 7.55 -17.65
CA LEU A 285 0.76 7.48 -17.56
C LEU A 285 0.08 7.27 -18.92
N ARG A 286 0.67 7.79 -20.01
CA ARG A 286 0.17 7.61 -21.38
C ARG A 286 0.58 6.27 -22.00
N ARG A 287 1.84 5.84 -21.81
CA ARG A 287 2.41 4.68 -22.51
C ARG A 287 2.24 3.35 -21.79
N MET A 288 1.87 3.35 -20.52
CA MET A 288 1.79 2.12 -19.72
C MET A 288 0.35 1.79 -19.31
N PRO A 289 -0.41 1.06 -20.16
CA PRO A 289 -1.77 0.62 -19.84
C PRO A 289 -1.87 -0.16 -18.53
N ALA A 290 -0.82 -0.88 -18.14
CA ALA A 290 -0.74 -1.60 -16.87
C ALA A 290 -0.87 -0.69 -15.64
N LEU A 291 -0.52 0.60 -15.74
CA LEU A 291 -0.72 1.59 -14.68
C LEU A 291 -2.19 1.98 -14.53
N GLN A 292 -3.00 1.87 -15.59
CA GLN A 292 -4.45 2.09 -15.53
C GLN A 292 -5.18 0.87 -14.96
N GLY A 293 -4.56 -0.30 -15.07
CA GLY A 293 -4.96 -1.54 -14.41
C GLY A 293 -6.12 -2.31 -15.04
N LEU A 294 -6.43 -2.00 -16.30
CA LEU A 294 -7.42 -2.73 -17.10
C LEU A 294 -6.79 -3.90 -17.86
N GLU A 295 -5.52 -3.75 -18.25
CA GLU A 295 -4.79 -4.71 -19.07
C GLU A 295 -3.39 -4.93 -18.52
N TYR A 296 -2.85 -6.14 -18.69
CA TYR A 296 -1.52 -6.52 -18.22
C TYR A 296 -0.84 -7.40 -19.25
N PRO A 297 0.40 -7.09 -19.66
CA PRO A 297 1.14 -7.97 -20.55
C PRO A 297 1.45 -9.30 -19.86
N SER A 298 1.34 -10.39 -20.60
CA SER A 298 1.60 -11.75 -20.13
C SER A 298 2.67 -12.46 -20.96
N LYS A 299 3.39 -13.41 -20.36
CA LYS A 299 4.50 -14.14 -21.00
C LYS A 299 4.19 -14.71 -22.40
N PRO A 300 3.07 -15.42 -22.63
CA PRO A 300 2.76 -15.98 -23.95
C PRO A 300 2.61 -14.92 -25.04
N GLU A 301 2.24 -13.68 -24.70
CA GLU A 301 2.11 -12.58 -25.66
C GLU A 301 3.47 -11.96 -26.00
N LEU A 302 4.42 -12.00 -25.08
CA LEU A 302 5.79 -11.53 -25.33
C LEU A 302 6.58 -12.53 -26.16
N ASP A 303 6.46 -13.83 -25.84
CA ASP A 303 7.13 -14.87 -26.60
C ASP A 303 6.62 -14.89 -28.06
N ALA A 304 5.36 -14.53 -28.31
CA ALA A 304 4.80 -14.40 -29.66
C ALA A 304 5.21 -13.13 -30.42
N GLN A 305 5.73 -12.10 -29.74
CA GLN A 305 6.21 -10.84 -30.36
C GLN A 305 7.72 -10.87 -30.65
N GLU A 306 8.47 -11.81 -30.08
CA GLU A 306 9.92 -11.98 -30.29
C GLU A 306 10.26 -12.92 -31.48
N PHE A 307 9.25 -13.42 -32.21
CA PHE A 307 9.42 -14.21 -33.45
C PHE A 307 8.94 -13.47 -34.70
#